data_AF-Q1XFG4-F1
#
_entry.id   AF-Q1XFG4-F1
#
_cell.length_a   1.000
_cell.length_b   1.000
_cell.length_c   1.000
_cell.angle_alpha   90.00
_cell.angle_beta   90.00
_cell.angle_gamma   90.00
#
_symmetry.space_group_name_H-M   'P 1'
#
loop_
_entity.id
_entity.type
_entity.pdbx_description
1 polymer ?
#
loop_
_entity_poly.entity_id
_entity_poly.type
_entity_poly.pdbx_seq_one_letter_code
_entity_poly.pdbx_strand_id
1 'polypeptide(L)'
;LYAKTMIKQPNVNLSDIDLGSGGGELLKNIHLNQELSRINANYWLDTAKPQIQKTARNIVNYDEQFQNYYDTLVDTVQKRDKAGLKEGINDLITTINTNSKEVTDVIKMLQDFKSKLYTNSTDFKNNVGGPDGKGGLTAILAGQQALIPQLQAEIEQLSAT
;
A
#
# COMPACT_ATOMS: atom_id res chain seq x y z
N LEU A 1 8.49 -6.04 -4.60
CA LEU A 1 8.40 -6.71 -5.90
C LEU A 1 7.15 -6.25 -6.65
N TYR A 2 5.95 -6.54 -6.14
CA TYR A 2 4.66 -6.18 -6.75
C TYR A 2 4.54 -4.73 -7.27
N ALA A 3 4.87 -3.72 -6.46
CA ALA A 3 4.79 -2.32 -6.91
C ALA A 3 5.65 -2.04 -8.16
N LYS A 4 6.87 -2.60 -8.22
CA LYS A 4 7.74 -2.46 -9.40
C LYS A 4 7.17 -3.18 -10.62
N THR A 5 6.53 -4.34 -10.42
CA THR A 5 5.84 -5.06 -11.49
C THR A 5 4.70 -4.23 -12.05
N MET A 6 3.85 -3.66 -11.19
CA MET A 6 2.72 -2.81 -11.61
C MET A 6 3.16 -1.60 -12.41
N ILE A 7 4.24 -0.92 -12.01
CA ILE A 7 4.80 0.22 -12.75
C ILE A 7 5.27 -0.19 -14.14
N LYS A 8 5.87 -1.37 -14.28
CA LYS A 8 6.40 -1.88 -15.55
C LYS A 8 5.35 -2.51 -16.46
N GLN A 9 4.14 -2.74 -15.96
CA GLN A 9 3.07 -3.35 -16.73
C GLN A 9 2.73 -2.45 -17.93
N PRO A 10 2.74 -2.96 -19.17
CA PRO A 10 2.36 -2.17 -20.33
C PRO A 10 0.87 -1.82 -20.28
N ASN A 11 0.50 -0.70 -20.90
CA ASN A 11 -0.92 -0.38 -21.12
C ASN A 11 -1.52 -1.40 -22.10
N VAL A 12 -2.76 -1.82 -21.83
CA VAL A 12 -3.51 -2.66 -22.74
C VAL A 12 -3.72 -1.91 -24.05
N ASN A 13 -3.47 -2.55 -25.19
CA ASN A 13 -3.79 -1.98 -26.49
C ASN A 13 -4.71 -2.93 -27.25
N LEU A 14 -5.91 -2.44 -27.56
CA LEU A 14 -6.95 -3.16 -28.33
C LEU A 14 -7.47 -2.29 -29.48
N SER A 15 -6.67 -1.35 -29.98
CA SER A 15 -7.07 -0.40 -31.04
C SER A 15 -7.57 -1.08 -32.32
N ASP A 16 -7.09 -2.31 -32.57
CA ASP A 16 -7.37 -3.06 -33.80
C ASP A 16 -8.49 -4.10 -33.60
N ILE A 17 -9.16 -4.07 -32.45
CA ILE A 17 -10.28 -4.96 -32.11
C ILE A 17 -11.57 -4.16 -32.14
N ASP A 18 -12.58 -4.64 -32.86
CA ASP A 18 -13.92 -4.05 -32.81
C ASP A 18 -14.58 -4.38 -31.47
N LEU A 19 -14.59 -3.45 -30.51
CA LEU A 19 -15.19 -3.69 -29.20
C LEU A 19 -16.69 -3.34 -29.14
N GLY A 20 -17.32 -3.04 -30.28
CA GLY A 20 -18.72 -2.63 -30.36
C GLY A 20 -19.03 -1.32 -29.63
N SER A 21 -20.32 -0.98 -29.54
CA SER A 21 -20.79 0.34 -29.07
C SER A 21 -20.54 0.66 -27.59
N GLY A 22 -20.14 -0.31 -26.77
CA GLY A 22 -19.83 -0.13 -25.33
C GLY A 22 -18.36 -0.35 -24.96
N GLY A 23 -17.55 -0.91 -25.85
CA GLY A 23 -16.20 -1.32 -25.52
C GLY A 23 -15.19 -0.18 -25.42
N GLY A 24 -15.43 0.95 -26.11
CA GLY A 24 -14.54 2.12 -26.04
C GLY A 24 -14.51 2.76 -24.64
N GLU A 25 -15.66 2.90 -24.00
CA GLU A 25 -15.74 3.40 -22.61
C GLU A 25 -15.08 2.43 -21.64
N LEU A 26 -15.29 1.13 -21.85
CA LEU A 26 -14.71 0.09 -21.02
C LEU A 26 -13.17 0.07 -21.11
N LEU A 27 -12.62 0.21 -22.32
CA LEU A 27 -11.17 0.30 -22.54
C LEU A 27 -10.59 1.54 -21.87
N LYS A 28 -11.28 2.69 -21.94
CA LYS A 28 -10.89 3.91 -21.24
C LYS A 28 -10.85 3.70 -19.72
N ASN A 29 -11.85 3.03 -19.15
CA ASN A 29 -11.89 2.73 -17.72
C ASN A 29 -10.78 1.75 -17.30
N ILE A 30 -10.47 0.76 -18.13
CA ILE A 30 -9.33 -0.15 -17.93
C ILE A 30 -8.01 0.61 -17.93
N HIS A 31 -7.78 1.52 -18.87
CA HIS A 31 -6.58 2.37 -18.87
C HIS A 31 -6.49 3.21 -17.60
N LEU A 32 -7.61 3.81 -17.17
CA LEU A 32 -7.65 4.53 -15.90
C LEU A 32 -7.29 3.62 -14.71
N ASN A 33 -7.79 2.39 -14.66
CA ASN A 33 -7.42 1.43 -13.62
C ASN A 33 -5.93 1.05 -13.67
N GLN A 34 -5.32 0.96 -14.85
CA GLN A 34 -3.88 0.75 -15.00
C GLN A 34 -3.08 1.93 -14.44
N GLU A 35 -3.47 3.17 -14.75
CA GLU A 35 -2.82 4.36 -14.20
C GLU A 35 -2.98 4.47 -12.68
N LEU A 36 -4.19 4.23 -12.16
CA LEU A 36 -4.43 4.20 -10.71
C LEU A 36 -3.58 3.12 -10.02
N SER A 37 -3.38 1.96 -10.66
CA SER A 37 -2.51 0.91 -10.14
C SER A 37 -1.05 1.37 -10.04
N ARG A 38 -0.55 2.13 -11.02
CA ARG A 38 0.79 2.74 -10.96
C ARG A 38 0.89 3.81 -9.89
N ILE A 39 -0.13 4.66 -9.75
CA ILE A 39 -0.20 5.68 -8.68
C ILE A 39 -0.13 5.01 -7.31
N ASN A 40 -0.91 3.95 -7.08
CA ASN A 40 -0.88 3.20 -5.82
C ASN A 40 0.49 2.51 -5.59
N ALA A 41 1.12 2.00 -6.65
CA ALA A 41 2.44 1.40 -6.56
C ALA A 41 3.53 2.42 -6.18
N ASN A 42 3.51 3.62 -6.76
CA ASN A 42 4.41 4.72 -6.39
C ASN A 42 4.14 5.20 -4.97
N TYR A 43 2.87 5.36 -4.59
CA TYR A 43 2.50 5.70 -3.20
C TYR A 43 3.09 4.70 -2.19
N TRP A 44 3.01 3.40 -2.48
CA TRP A 44 3.65 2.38 -1.64
C TRP A 44 5.16 2.58 -1.52
N LEU A 45 5.86 2.78 -2.65
CA LEU A 45 7.31 2.88 -2.69
C LEU A 45 7.84 4.16 -2.03
N ASP A 46 7.15 5.27 -2.25
CA ASP A 46 7.66 6.61 -1.94
C ASP A 46 7.08 7.15 -0.63
N THR A 47 5.93 6.64 -0.18
CA THR A 47 5.25 7.13 1.04
C THR A 47 5.09 6.04 2.09
N ALA A 48 4.30 5.00 1.82
CA ALA A 48 3.89 4.06 2.85
C ALA A 48 5.07 3.26 3.42
N LYS A 49 5.89 2.68 2.53
CA LYS A 49 7.06 1.90 2.94
C LYS A 49 8.09 2.75 3.72
N PRO A 50 8.49 3.95 3.25
CA PRO A 50 9.40 4.81 4.02
C PRO A 50 8.88 5.18 5.40
N GLN A 51 7.58 5.46 5.55
CA GLN A 51 7.00 5.78 6.86
C GLN A 51 7.05 4.59 7.82
N ILE A 52 6.73 3.37 7.37
CA ILE A 52 6.90 2.15 8.18
C ILE A 52 8.36 2.00 8.63
N GLN A 53 9.31 2.19 7.71
CA GLN A 53 10.74 2.09 8.02
C GLN A 53 11.20 3.15 9.02
N LYS A 54 10.68 4.37 8.93
CA LYS A 54 10.95 5.44 9.90
C LYS A 54 10.45 5.04 11.29
N THR A 55 9.21 4.60 11.40
CA THR A 55 8.61 4.17 12.67
C THR A 55 9.38 3.00 13.30
N ALA A 56 9.87 2.04 12.50
CA ALA A 56 10.73 0.98 13.00
C ALA A 56 12.08 1.50 13.53
N ARG A 57 12.69 2.49 12.86
CA ARG A 57 13.91 3.14 13.35
C ARG A 57 13.69 3.91 14.66
N ASN A 58 12.51 4.48 14.88
CA ASN A 58 12.21 5.18 16.12
C ASN A 58 12.33 4.28 17.36
N ILE A 59 12.14 2.96 17.22
CA ILE A 59 12.35 1.98 18.30
C ILE A 59 13.83 1.94 18.68
N VAL A 60 14.72 1.85 17.68
CA VAL A 60 16.17 1.84 17.89
C VAL A 60 16.63 3.17 18.49
N ASN A 61 16.17 4.28 17.93
CA ASN A 61 16.52 5.62 18.44
C ASN A 61 16.08 5.82 19.91
N TYR A 62 14.92 5.26 20.29
CA TYR A 62 14.46 5.33 21.67
C TYR A 62 15.32 4.48 22.61
N ASP A 63 15.72 3.28 22.20
CA ASP A 63 16.66 2.45 22.97
C ASP A 63 18.00 3.18 23.17
N GLU A 64 18.57 3.75 22.11
CA GLU A 64 19.80 4.56 22.20
C GLU A 64 19.63 5.76 23.15
N GLN A 65 18.51 6.48 23.07
CA GLN A 65 18.22 7.58 23.99
C GLN A 65 18.16 7.10 25.44
N PHE A 66 17.48 5.97 25.69
CA PHE A 66 17.39 5.39 27.02
C PHE A 66 18.76 4.98 27.56
N GLN A 67 19.58 4.31 26.75
CA GLN A 67 20.96 3.93 27.14
C GLN A 67 21.80 5.16 27.49
N ASN A 68 21.72 6.23 26.69
CA ASN A 68 22.43 7.48 26.95
C ASN A 68 21.99 8.16 28.26
N TYR A 69 20.72 8.02 28.64
CA TYR A 69 20.17 8.60 29.86
C TYR A 69 20.43 7.73 31.09
N TYR A 70 20.71 6.43 30.92
CA TYR A 70 20.71 5.45 32.01
C TYR A 70 21.62 5.85 33.17
N ASP A 71 22.90 6.10 32.92
CA ASP A 71 23.87 6.43 33.97
C ASP A 71 23.53 7.75 34.67
N THR A 72 23.06 8.75 33.91
CA THR A 72 22.60 10.03 34.47
C THR A 72 21.38 9.83 35.37
N LEU A 73 20.40 9.03 34.96
CA LEU A 73 19.23 8.73 35.78
C LEU A 73 19.62 8.00 37.06
N VAL A 74 20.54 7.03 36.99
CA VAL A 74 21.08 6.34 38.18
C VAL A 74 21.75 7.33 39.13
N ASP A 75 22.58 8.23 38.62
CA ASP A 75 23.27 9.26 39.41
C ASP A 75 22.29 10.24 40.08
N THR A 76 21.23 10.68 39.38
CA THR A 76 20.18 11.54 39.99
C THR A 76 19.48 10.85 41.16
N VAL A 77 19.23 9.54 41.08
CA VAL A 77 18.68 8.75 42.18
C VAL A 77 19.64 8.71 43.37
N GLN A 78 20.92 8.42 43.11
CA GLN A 78 21.96 8.34 44.14
C GLN A 78 22.12 9.68 44.88
N LYS A 79 22.08 10.80 44.14
CA LYS A 79 22.16 12.17 44.67
C LYS A 79 20.85 12.67 45.27
N ARG A 80 19.76 11.90 45.20
CA ARG A 80 18.41 12.30 45.59
C ARG A 80 17.92 13.56 44.85
N ASP A 81 18.42 13.78 43.64
CA ASP A 81 18.00 14.88 42.78
C ASP A 81 16.66 14.54 42.10
N LYS A 82 15.58 14.93 42.76
CA LYS A 82 14.22 14.72 42.25
C LYS A 82 13.94 15.55 41.00
N ALA A 83 14.58 16.71 40.84
CA ALA A 83 14.33 17.59 39.70
C ALA A 83 14.93 16.98 38.43
N GLY A 84 16.21 16.60 38.48
CA GLY A 84 16.89 15.93 37.37
C GLY A 84 16.26 14.59 36.99
N LEU A 85 15.85 13.78 37.98
CA LEU A 85 15.14 12.53 37.71
C LEU A 85 13.81 12.77 36.98
N LYS A 86 13.03 13.77 37.41
CA LYS A 86 11.75 14.11 36.79
C LYS A 86 11.94 14.61 35.36
N GLU A 87 12.95 15.44 35.12
CA GLU A 87 13.29 15.95 33.79
C GLU A 87 13.66 14.80 32.83
N GLY A 88 14.62 13.95 33.21
CA GLY A 88 15.06 12.85 32.35
C GLY A 88 13.96 11.83 32.05
N ILE A 89 13.08 11.53 33.02
CA ILE A 89 11.91 10.67 32.78
C ILE A 89 10.90 11.35 31.85
N ASN A 90 10.65 12.65 32.01
CA ASN A 90 9.71 13.39 31.16
C ASN A 90 10.17 13.46 29.70
N ASP A 91 11.48 13.58 29.46
CA ASP A 91 12.05 13.54 28.11
C ASP A 91 11.78 12.18 27.44
N LEU A 92 12.06 11.08 28.15
CA LEU A 92 11.81 9.72 27.65
C LEU A 92 10.31 9.51 27.37
N ILE A 93 9.43 9.94 28.27
CA ILE A 93 7.98 9.89 28.08
C ILE A 93 7.56 10.70 26.84
N THR A 94 8.15 11.86 26.63
CA THR A 94 7.86 12.72 25.47
C THR A 94 8.23 12.02 24.16
N THR A 95 9.39 11.34 24.11
CA THR A 95 9.77 10.52 22.95
C THR A 95 8.81 9.35 22.75
N ILE A 96 8.44 8.61 23.81
CA ILE A 96 7.47 7.50 23.72
C ILE A 96 6.15 7.99 23.13
N ASN A 97 5.62 9.11 23.64
CA ASN A 97 4.35 9.65 23.18
C ASN A 97 4.41 10.08 21.71
N THR A 98 5.53 10.68 21.29
CA THR A 98 5.77 11.05 19.89
C THR A 98 5.80 9.80 19.00
N ASN A 99 6.57 8.77 19.38
CA ASN A 99 6.68 7.52 18.64
C ASN A 99 5.32 6.79 18.55
N SER A 100 4.55 6.77 19.63
CA SER A 100 3.21 6.15 19.68
C SER A 100 2.23 6.85 18.74
N LYS A 101 2.28 8.19 18.67
CA LYS A 101 1.49 8.96 17.70
C LYS A 101 1.88 8.62 16.27
N GLU A 102 3.18 8.60 15.95
CA GLU A 102 3.65 8.24 14.60
C GLU A 102 3.22 6.82 14.19
N VAL A 103 3.24 5.85 15.11
CA VAL A 103 2.70 4.49 14.87
C VAL A 103 1.21 4.56 14.52
N THR A 104 0.42 5.31 15.28
CA THR A 104 -1.02 5.46 15.05
C THR A 104 -1.30 6.07 13.68
N ASP A 105 -0.53 7.08 13.28
CA ASP A 105 -0.66 7.73 11.98
C ASP A 105 -0.33 6.76 10.83
N VAL A 106 0.72 5.92 10.99
CA VAL A 106 1.05 4.87 10.02
C VAL A 106 -0.06 3.83 9.90
N ILE A 107 -0.65 3.38 11.01
CA ILE A 107 -1.78 2.43 10.98
C ILE A 107 -2.95 3.01 10.19
N LYS A 108 -3.32 4.26 10.47
CA LYS A 108 -4.42 4.93 9.76
C LYS A 108 -4.11 5.06 8.26
N MET A 109 -2.90 5.49 7.92
CA MET A 109 -2.45 5.60 6.52
C MET A 109 -2.54 4.25 5.79
N LEU A 110 -2.16 3.14 6.44
CA LEU A 110 -2.26 1.80 5.86
C LEU A 110 -3.72 1.33 5.70
N GLN A 111 -4.61 1.68 6.62
CA GLN A 111 -6.04 1.39 6.51
C GLN A 111 -6.68 2.13 5.33
N ASP A 112 -6.36 3.42 5.18
CA ASP A 112 -6.83 4.24 4.06
C ASP A 112 -6.29 3.71 2.73
N PHE A 113 -4.99 3.35 2.70
CA PHE A 113 -4.37 2.78 1.51
C PHE A 113 -4.97 1.43 1.13
N LYS A 114 -5.22 0.54 2.10
CA LYS A 114 -5.92 -0.74 1.87
C LYS A 114 -7.30 -0.53 1.26
N SER A 115 -8.06 0.43 1.78
CA SER A 115 -9.40 0.75 1.26
C SER A 115 -9.34 1.20 -0.20
N LYS A 116 -8.39 2.08 -0.54
CA LYS A 116 -8.15 2.52 -1.93
C LYS A 116 -7.78 1.36 -2.85
N LEU A 117 -6.90 0.46 -2.40
CA LEU A 117 -6.53 -0.72 -3.18
C LEU A 117 -7.74 -1.63 -3.43
N TYR A 118 -8.59 -1.82 -2.43
CA TYR A 118 -9.80 -2.63 -2.56
C TYR A 118 -10.77 -2.05 -3.59
N THR A 119 -11.07 -0.74 -3.52
CA THR A 119 -11.94 -0.07 -4.50
C THR A 119 -11.36 -0.18 -5.90
N ASN A 120 -10.09 0.22 -6.10
CA ASN A 120 -9.49 0.23 -7.43
C ASN A 120 -9.37 -1.17 -8.05
N SER A 121 -9.09 -2.20 -7.24
CA SER A 121 -9.03 -3.58 -7.72
C SER A 121 -10.42 -4.16 -8.04
N THR A 122 -11.44 -3.80 -7.26
CA THR A 122 -12.83 -4.19 -7.53
C THR A 122 -13.34 -3.53 -8.80
N ASP A 123 -13.10 -2.24 -8.98
CA ASP A 123 -13.49 -1.50 -10.19
C ASP A 123 -12.81 -2.09 -11.42
N PHE A 124 -11.51 -2.39 -11.32
CA PHE A 124 -10.78 -3.05 -12.41
C PHE A 124 -11.37 -4.43 -12.74
N LYS A 125 -11.63 -5.26 -11.73
CA LYS A 125 -12.26 -6.57 -11.91
C LYS A 125 -13.62 -6.45 -12.59
N ASN A 126 -14.43 -5.46 -12.19
CA ASN A 126 -15.75 -5.23 -12.78
C ASN A 126 -15.65 -4.74 -14.23
N ASN A 127 -14.67 -3.92 -14.58
CA ASN A 127 -14.46 -3.51 -15.97
C ASN A 127 -13.98 -4.68 -16.84
N VAL A 128 -13.11 -5.55 -16.30
CA VAL A 128 -12.56 -6.69 -17.04
C VAL A 128 -13.57 -7.84 -17.19
N GLY A 129 -14.25 -8.23 -16.11
CA GLY A 129 -15.11 -9.41 -16.06
C GLY A 129 -16.58 -9.14 -15.76
N GLY A 130 -16.99 -7.90 -15.52
CA GLY A 130 -18.33 -7.58 -15.01
C GLY A 130 -18.49 -7.88 -13.51
N PRO A 131 -19.53 -7.34 -12.85
CA PRO A 131 -19.77 -7.55 -11.42
C PRO A 131 -19.97 -9.01 -10.99
N ASP A 132 -20.44 -9.87 -11.91
CA ASP A 132 -20.68 -11.29 -11.70
C ASP A 132 -19.63 -12.19 -12.37
N GLY A 133 -18.58 -11.59 -12.97
CA GLY A 133 -17.54 -12.31 -13.69
C GLY A 133 -17.95 -12.84 -15.08
N LYS A 134 -19.13 -12.45 -15.60
CA LYS A 134 -19.66 -12.95 -16.88
C LYS A 134 -19.83 -11.85 -17.95
N GLY A 135 -19.33 -10.64 -17.66
CA GLY A 135 -19.49 -9.46 -18.51
C GLY A 135 -18.16 -8.77 -18.80
N GLY A 136 -18.23 -7.44 -18.92
CA GLY A 136 -17.06 -6.60 -19.14
C GLY A 136 -16.32 -6.92 -20.43
N LEU A 137 -15.01 -6.67 -20.42
CA LEU A 137 -14.17 -6.81 -21.61
C LEU A 137 -14.04 -8.28 -22.02
N THR A 138 -13.99 -9.17 -21.03
CA THR A 138 -13.86 -10.62 -21.26
C THR A 138 -15.03 -11.16 -22.08
N ALA A 139 -16.27 -10.74 -21.78
CA ALA A 139 -17.43 -11.17 -22.55
C ALA A 139 -17.43 -10.66 -24.00
N ILE A 140 -17.01 -9.40 -24.21
CA ILE A 140 -16.85 -8.81 -25.55
C ILE A 140 -15.84 -9.62 -26.36
N LEU A 141 -14.67 -9.87 -25.78
CA LEU A 141 -13.61 -10.58 -26.46
C LEU A 141 -13.93 -12.08 -26.66
N ALA A 142 -14.60 -12.74 -25.72
CA ALA A 142 -15.03 -14.13 -25.86
C ALA A 142 -16.08 -14.32 -26.97
N GLY A 143 -16.93 -13.31 -27.19
CA GLY A 143 -17.83 -13.27 -28.35
C GLY A 143 -17.11 -13.21 -29.70
N GLN A 144 -15.85 -12.81 -29.71
CA GLN A 144 -14.99 -12.74 -30.91
C GLN A 144 -14.00 -13.89 -31.01
N GLN A 145 -13.53 -14.43 -29.87
CA GLN A 145 -12.55 -15.50 -29.82
C GLN A 145 -12.78 -16.43 -28.63
N ALA A 146 -13.18 -17.67 -28.91
CA ALA A 146 -13.57 -18.66 -27.91
C ALA A 146 -12.44 -19.14 -26.97
N LEU A 147 -11.18 -18.89 -27.31
CA LEU A 147 -10.01 -19.31 -26.52
C LEU A 147 -9.69 -18.39 -25.32
N ILE A 148 -10.27 -17.20 -25.27
CA ILE A 148 -9.95 -16.18 -24.26
C ILE A 148 -10.27 -16.62 -22.81
N PRO A 149 -11.43 -17.27 -22.53
CA PRO A 149 -11.71 -17.80 -21.19
C PRO A 149 -10.67 -18.81 -20.70
N GLN A 150 -10.11 -19.63 -21.60
CA GLN A 150 -9.08 -20.62 -21.24
C GLN A 150 -7.78 -19.93 -20.83
N LEU A 151 -7.33 -18.94 -21.61
CA LEU A 151 -6.12 -18.16 -21.30
C LEU A 151 -6.25 -17.40 -19.98
N GLN A 152 -7.44 -16.87 -19.66
CA GLN A 152 -7.69 -16.23 -18.36
C GLN A 152 -7.51 -17.23 -17.21
N ALA A 153 -8.10 -18.43 -17.32
CA ALA A 153 -7.97 -19.46 -16.29
C ALA A 153 -6.51 -19.86 -16.06
N GLU A 154 -5.71 -19.98 -17.13
CA GLU A 154 -4.28 -20.27 -17.03
C GLU A 154 -3.50 -19.16 -16.31
N ILE A 155 -3.79 -17.89 -16.58
CA ILE A 155 -3.18 -16.75 -15.89
C ILE A 155 -3.53 -16.75 -14.40
N GLU A 156 -4.81 -16.96 -14.06
CA GLU A 156 -5.27 -17.00 -12.67
C GLU A 156 -4.60 -18.14 -11.89
N GLN A 157 -4.43 -19.32 -12.50
CA GLN A 157 -3.72 -20.44 -11.91
C GLN A 157 -2.25 -20.12 -11.64
N LEU A 158 -1.55 -19.51 -12.61
CA LEU A 158 -0.15 -19.10 -12.46
C LEU A 158 0.04 -18.01 -11.39
N SER A 159 -0.96 -17.16 -11.20
CA SER A 159 -0.94 -16.07 -10.22
C SER A 159 -1.17 -16.55 -8.78
N ALA A 160 -1.75 -17.74 -8.61
CA ALA A 160 -2.06 -18.32 -7.31
C ALA A 160 -0.90 -19.13 -6.70
N THR A 161 0.16 -19.40 -7.49
CA THR A 161 1.41 -20.05 -7.08
C THR A 161 2.47 -19.05 -6.65
#